data_AF-A0A4Z1KSP5-F1
#
_entry.id   AF-A0A4Z1KSP5-F1
#
_cell.length_a   1.000
_cell.length_b   1.000
_cell.length_c   1.000
_cell.angle_alpha   90.00
_cell.angle_beta   90.00
_cell.angle_gamma   90.00
#
_symmetry.space_group_name_H-M   'P 1'
#
loop_
_entity.id
_entity.type
_entity.pdbx_description
1 polymer ?
#
loop_
_entity_poly.entity_id
_entity_poly.type
_entity_poly.pdbx_seq_one_letter_code
_entity_poly.pdbx_strand_id
1 'polypeptide(L)'
;MNNRDDVSGVIYTLHQLITSDRYFTGIPHWERNMDMVQNLPEWVCNRELDADVSVFREFLNTWVRKRQSGGIIEQYLKAPDRPTWPEMPCPISDYDVPYEVGETLDGERVLVTGFRTRRIAMKLGQYCFRWERPPQSRLSKKSSEKNVNGTDQELHNEEHMKATVAATEADNSIVSSAERLENRV
;
A
#
# COMPACT_ATOMS: atom_id res chain seq x y z
N MET A 1 -17.88 -16.95 -3.13
CA MET A 1 -17.01 -16.07 -2.32
C MET A 1 -15.68 -15.97 -3.04
N ASN A 2 -15.22 -14.76 -3.36
CA ASN A 2 -13.97 -14.57 -4.11
C ASN A 2 -12.78 -15.02 -3.25
N ASN A 3 -12.05 -16.03 -3.69
CA ASN A 3 -10.82 -16.52 -3.05
C ASN A 3 -9.61 -15.56 -3.23
N ARG A 4 -9.91 -14.26 -3.39
CA ARG A 4 -8.94 -13.17 -3.40
C ARG A 4 -9.03 -12.47 -2.06
N ASP A 5 -8.52 -13.15 -1.05
CA ASP A 5 -8.40 -12.63 0.30
C ASP A 5 -6.98 -12.07 0.51
N ASP A 6 -6.87 -10.93 1.18
CA ASP A 6 -5.57 -10.32 1.50
C ASP A 6 -4.77 -11.22 2.44
N VAL A 7 -5.46 -11.93 3.34
CA VAL A 7 -4.85 -12.91 4.26
C VAL A 7 -4.17 -14.04 3.49
N SER A 8 -4.91 -14.71 2.60
CA SER A 8 -4.34 -15.75 1.73
C SER A 8 -3.16 -15.21 0.93
N GLY A 9 -3.29 -14.03 0.31
CA GLY A 9 -2.21 -13.40 -0.45
C GLY A 9 -0.91 -13.23 0.34
N VAL A 10 -1.01 -12.72 1.58
CA VAL A 10 0.16 -12.52 2.46
C VAL A 10 0.80 -13.85 2.85
N ILE A 11 0.01 -14.86 3.22
CA ILE A 11 0.51 -16.18 3.63
C ILE A 11 1.34 -16.81 2.50
N TYR A 12 0.79 -16.86 1.29
CA TYR A 12 1.48 -17.45 0.13
C TYR A 12 2.74 -16.65 -0.24
N THR A 13 2.67 -15.32 -0.18
CA THR A 13 3.81 -14.46 -0.50
C THR A 13 4.94 -14.63 0.51
N LEU A 14 4.63 -14.69 1.80
CA LEU A 14 5.64 -14.83 2.84
C LEU A 14 6.30 -16.22 2.79
N HIS A 15 5.51 -17.28 2.61
CA HIS A 15 6.06 -18.62 2.40
C HIS A 15 7.01 -18.64 1.21
N GLN A 16 6.56 -18.16 0.05
CA GLN A 16 7.39 -18.14 -1.15
C GLN A 16 8.64 -17.27 -0.99
N LEU A 17 8.55 -16.19 -0.21
CA LEU A 17 9.73 -15.44 0.16
C LEU A 17 10.63 -16.41 0.94
N ILE A 18 10.32 -16.76 2.17
CA ILE A 18 11.22 -17.54 3.04
C ILE A 18 11.77 -18.82 2.38
N THR A 19 10.94 -19.59 1.68
CA THR A 19 11.34 -20.89 1.12
C THR A 19 11.84 -20.83 -0.32
N SER A 20 11.66 -19.71 -1.03
CA SER A 20 11.88 -19.63 -2.49
C SER A 20 11.11 -20.70 -3.31
N ASP A 21 10.17 -21.40 -2.69
CA ASP A 21 9.37 -22.44 -3.33
C ASP A 21 8.31 -21.78 -4.23
N ARG A 22 8.23 -22.27 -5.47
CA ARG A 22 7.27 -21.79 -6.47
C ARG A 22 6.09 -22.73 -6.67
N TYR A 23 6.03 -23.87 -5.99
CA TYR A 23 4.98 -24.86 -6.16
C TYR A 23 3.58 -24.22 -6.10
N PHE A 24 3.32 -23.44 -5.06
CA PHE A 24 2.02 -22.79 -4.85
C PHE A 24 1.70 -21.64 -5.82
N THR A 25 2.68 -21.12 -6.57
CA THR A 25 2.43 -20.04 -7.54
C THR A 25 1.70 -20.52 -8.78
N GLY A 26 1.90 -21.79 -9.16
CA GLY A 26 1.21 -22.40 -10.28
C GLY A 26 -0.27 -22.66 -10.00
N ILE A 27 -0.66 -22.74 -8.72
CA ILE A 27 -2.05 -22.98 -8.33
C ILE A 27 -2.87 -21.72 -8.59
N PRO A 28 -3.97 -21.78 -9.33
CA PRO A 28 -4.84 -20.62 -9.54
C PRO A 28 -5.41 -20.08 -8.23
N HIS A 29 -5.61 -18.76 -8.15
CA HIS A 29 -6.06 -18.12 -6.91
C HIS A 29 -7.43 -18.60 -6.41
N TRP A 30 -8.31 -19.10 -7.28
CA TRP A 30 -9.60 -19.68 -6.90
C TRP A 30 -9.49 -21.07 -6.25
N GLU A 31 -8.36 -21.77 -6.42
CA GLU A 31 -8.09 -23.10 -5.82
C GLU A 31 -7.22 -23.04 -4.56
N ARG A 32 -6.66 -21.88 -4.23
CA ARG A 32 -5.76 -21.70 -3.09
C ARG A 32 -6.54 -21.74 -1.77
N ASN A 33 -5.99 -22.39 -0.74
CA ASN A 33 -6.49 -22.26 0.63
C ASN A 33 -5.29 -21.97 1.55
N MET A 34 -5.43 -20.98 2.43
CA MET A 34 -4.44 -20.65 3.47
C MET A 34 -3.94 -21.88 4.24
N ASP A 35 -4.81 -22.85 4.49
CA ASP A 35 -4.49 -24.09 5.20
C ASP A 35 -3.39 -24.91 4.51
N MET A 36 -3.27 -24.82 3.19
CA MET A 36 -2.25 -25.54 2.42
C MET A 36 -0.82 -25.13 2.78
N VAL A 37 -0.64 -23.89 3.24
CA VAL A 37 0.67 -23.32 3.58
C VAL A 37 0.84 -23.22 5.09
N GLN A 38 -0.23 -22.84 5.80
CA GLN A 38 -0.16 -22.60 7.24
C GLN A 38 -0.01 -23.91 8.04
N ASN A 39 -0.58 -25.01 7.56
CA ASN A 39 -0.48 -26.33 8.20
C ASN A 39 0.82 -27.08 7.86
N LEU A 40 1.71 -26.51 7.03
CA LEU A 40 3.01 -27.12 6.79
C LEU A 40 3.81 -27.17 8.12
N PRO A 41 4.33 -28.34 8.50
CA PRO A 41 5.03 -28.49 9.78
C PRO A 41 6.27 -27.60 9.84
N GLU A 42 7.00 -27.50 8.73
CA GLU A 42 8.26 -26.75 8.63
C GLU A 42 8.31 -25.96 7.33
N TRP A 43 8.93 -24.78 7.38
CA TRP A 43 9.23 -23.95 6.23
C TRP A 43 10.74 -23.94 6.05
N VAL A 44 11.23 -24.66 5.04
CA VAL A 44 12.66 -24.76 4.74
C VAL A 44 13.17 -23.40 4.27
N CYS A 45 14.00 -22.73 5.08
CA CYS A 45 14.53 -21.42 4.74
C CYS A 45 15.62 -21.55 3.67
N ASN A 46 15.45 -20.87 2.53
CA ASN A 46 16.41 -20.89 1.42
C ASN A 46 17.05 -19.50 1.18
N ARG A 47 17.08 -18.65 2.21
CA ARG A 47 17.64 -17.29 2.15
C ARG A 47 18.18 -16.86 3.51
N GLU A 48 19.00 -15.83 3.52
CA GLU A 48 19.39 -15.14 4.75
C GLU A 48 18.22 -14.26 5.23
N LEU A 49 17.90 -14.38 6.52
CA LEU A 49 16.87 -13.62 7.21
C LEU A 49 17.50 -12.92 8.42
N ASP A 50 16.93 -11.80 8.83
CA ASP A 50 17.28 -11.05 10.03
C ASP A 50 16.77 -11.70 11.34
N ALA A 51 15.92 -12.73 11.22
CA ALA A 51 15.39 -13.52 12.34
C ALA A 51 15.08 -14.96 11.91
N ASP A 52 14.81 -15.82 12.89
CA ASP A 52 14.38 -17.20 12.63
C ASP A 52 12.99 -17.27 11.99
N VAL A 53 12.77 -18.29 11.16
CA VAL A 53 11.47 -18.56 10.50
C VAL A 53 10.32 -18.69 11.52
N SER A 54 10.60 -19.19 12.72
CA SER A 54 9.63 -19.29 13.81
C SER A 54 9.05 -17.94 14.21
N VAL A 55 9.89 -16.90 14.27
CA VAL A 55 9.49 -15.52 14.61
C VAL A 55 8.51 -14.98 13.56
N PHE A 56 8.82 -15.17 12.28
CA PHE A 56 7.93 -14.78 11.20
C PHE A 56 6.61 -15.55 11.22
N ARG A 57 6.64 -16.85 11.52
CA ARG A 57 5.44 -17.69 11.59
C ARG A 57 4.55 -17.29 12.77
N GLU A 58 5.13 -16.99 13.93
CA GLU A 58 4.38 -16.53 15.10
C GLU A 58 3.73 -15.17 14.84
N PHE A 59 4.48 -14.24 14.26
CA PHE A 59 3.95 -12.94 13.85
C PHE A 59 2.81 -13.09 12.82
N LEU A 60 3.02 -13.92 11.80
CA LEU A 60 2.00 -14.21 10.78
C LEU A 60 0.73 -14.77 11.43
N ASN A 61 0.85 -15.78 12.29
CA ASN A 61 -0.30 -16.37 12.98
C ASN A 61 -1.07 -15.34 13.82
N THR A 62 -0.36 -14.46 14.52
CA THR A 62 -0.97 -13.38 15.30
C THR A 62 -1.69 -12.37 14.40
N TRP A 63 -1.06 -12.00 13.28
CA TRP A 63 -1.64 -11.11 12.27
C TRP A 63 -2.90 -11.70 11.62
N VAL A 64 -2.86 -12.98 11.23
CA VAL A 64 -4.00 -13.72 10.66
C VAL A 64 -5.16 -13.72 11.65
N ARG A 65 -4.92 -14.09 12.92
CA ARG A 65 -5.96 -14.08 13.97
C ARG A 65 -6.56 -12.69 14.13
N LYS A 66 -5.75 -11.64 14.15
CA LYS A 66 -6.21 -10.25 14.27
C LYS A 66 -7.07 -9.82 13.07
N ARG A 67 -6.72 -10.24 11.86
CA ARG A 67 -7.50 -9.95 10.65
C ARG A 67 -8.82 -10.69 10.63
N GLN A 68 -8.83 -11.95 11.04
CA GLN A 68 -10.03 -12.77 11.12
C GLN A 68 -10.96 -12.34 12.26
N SER A 69 -10.43 -11.81 13.37
CA SER A 69 -11.23 -11.37 14.52
C SER A 69 -11.82 -9.96 14.40
N GLY A 70 -11.28 -9.12 13.50
CA GLY A 70 -11.61 -7.70 13.41
C GLY A 70 -12.99 -7.35 12.84
N GLY A 71 -13.83 -8.34 12.51
CA GLY A 71 -15.08 -8.12 11.78
C GLY A 71 -14.84 -7.53 10.38
N ILE A 72 -15.91 -7.32 9.62
CA ILE A 72 -15.84 -6.51 8.40
C ILE A 72 -15.40 -5.11 8.83
N ILE A 73 -14.35 -4.54 8.21
CA ILE A 73 -13.84 -3.20 8.56
C ILE A 73 -14.99 -2.18 8.50
N GLU A 74 -15.54 -1.81 9.65
CA GLU A 74 -16.60 -0.79 9.73
C GLU A 74 -16.06 0.63 9.56
N GLN A 75 -14.74 0.84 9.69
CA GLN A 75 -14.13 2.17 9.58
C GLN A 75 -14.30 2.83 8.21
N TYR A 76 -14.50 2.08 7.13
CA TYR A 76 -14.77 2.65 5.81
C TYR A 76 -16.17 3.28 5.68
N LEU A 77 -17.06 3.08 6.67
CA LEU A 77 -18.37 3.73 6.75
C LEU A 77 -18.29 5.15 7.35
N LYS A 78 -17.12 5.58 7.87
CA LYS A 78 -16.90 6.94 8.39
C LYS A 78 -16.42 7.92 7.31
N ALA A 79 -17.00 7.87 6.12
CA ALA A 79 -16.92 9.00 5.20
C ALA A 79 -18.04 9.97 5.59
N PRO A 80 -17.75 11.20 6.08
CA PRO A 80 -18.78 12.14 6.51
C PRO A 80 -19.78 12.48 5.39
N ASP A 81 -19.34 12.40 4.14
CA ASP A 81 -20.17 12.56 2.95
C ASP A 81 -20.08 11.32 2.05
N ARG A 82 -21.23 10.92 1.49
CA ARG A 82 -21.27 9.90 0.44
C ARG A 82 -20.49 10.44 -0.77
N PRO A 83 -19.43 9.76 -1.26
CA PRO A 83 -18.77 10.19 -2.48
C PRO A 83 -19.79 10.20 -3.62
N THR A 84 -19.93 11.34 -4.28
CA THR A 84 -20.72 11.45 -5.50
C THR A 84 -19.99 10.68 -6.58
N TRP A 85 -20.47 9.46 -6.85
CA TRP A 85 -19.99 8.70 -8.00
C TRP A 85 -20.47 9.41 -9.27
N PRO A 86 -19.61 9.57 -10.29
CA PRO A 86 -20.09 10.00 -11.60
C PRO A 86 -21.15 9.03 -12.09
N GLU A 87 -22.12 9.53 -12.83
CA GLU A 87 -23.15 8.70 -13.44
C GLU A 87 -22.49 7.59 -14.25
N MET A 88 -22.87 6.35 -13.96
CA MET A 88 -22.32 5.20 -14.65
C MET A 88 -22.76 5.31 -16.11
N PRO A 89 -21.84 5.36 -17.08
CA PRO A 89 -22.23 5.36 -18.47
C PRO A 89 -23.07 4.11 -18.75
N CYS A 90 -24.08 4.23 -19.62
CA CYS A 90 -24.89 3.10 -20.03
C CYS A 90 -23.98 1.90 -20.32
N PRO A 91 -24.25 0.71 -19.73
CA PRO A 91 -23.50 -0.48 -20.04
C PRO A 91 -23.77 -0.82 -21.50
N ILE A 92 -22.89 -0.39 -22.40
CA ILE A 92 -22.75 -1.03 -23.70
C ILE A 92 -22.28 -2.43 -23.35
N SER A 93 -23.19 -3.40 -23.46
CA SER A 93 -22.91 -4.81 -23.21
C SER A 93 -21.58 -5.19 -23.88
N ASP A 94 -20.60 -5.54 -23.05
CA ASP A 94 -19.29 -5.95 -23.55
C ASP A 94 -19.37 -7.21 -24.41
N TYR A 95 -20.51 -7.91 -24.40
CA TYR A 95 -20.75 -9.15 -25.13
C TYR A 95 -21.41 -8.96 -26.50
N ASP A 96 -22.01 -7.79 -26.78
CA ASP A 96 -22.85 -7.66 -28.00
C ASP A 96 -22.11 -7.06 -29.20
N VAL A 97 -20.88 -6.57 -29.03
CA VAL A 97 -20.11 -5.91 -30.09
C VAL A 97 -18.93 -6.77 -30.55
N PRO A 98 -18.98 -7.43 -31.71
CA PRO A 98 -17.83 -8.17 -32.23
C PRO A 98 -16.63 -7.24 -32.46
N TYR A 99 -15.42 -7.73 -32.17
CA TYR A 99 -14.19 -7.00 -32.48
C TYR A 99 -13.14 -7.93 -33.09
N GLU A 100 -12.27 -7.35 -33.92
CA GLU A 100 -11.22 -8.08 -34.62
C GLU A 100 -10.04 -8.38 -33.69
N VAL A 101 -9.69 -9.66 -33.57
CA VAL A 101 -8.57 -10.15 -32.74
C VAL A 101 -7.34 -10.48 -33.60
N GLY A 102 -7.53 -10.73 -34.89
CA GLY A 102 -6.48 -11.01 -35.86
C GLY A 102 -7.04 -11.52 -37.19
N GLU A 103 -6.15 -12.04 -38.03
CA GLU A 103 -6.48 -12.65 -39.31
C GLU A 103 -6.03 -14.12 -39.32
N THR A 104 -6.82 -14.99 -39.94
CA THR A 104 -6.47 -16.40 -40.20
C THR A 104 -5.37 -16.46 -41.27
N LEU A 105 -4.67 -17.60 -41.40
CA LEU A 105 -3.67 -17.82 -42.46
C LEU A 105 -4.20 -17.57 -43.88
N ASP A 106 -5.52 -17.73 -44.07
CA ASP A 106 -6.23 -17.50 -45.33
C ASP A 106 -6.66 -16.02 -45.53
N GLY A 107 -6.28 -15.12 -44.62
CA GLY A 107 -6.57 -13.68 -44.69
C GLY A 107 -7.99 -13.27 -44.22
N GLU A 108 -8.76 -14.21 -43.65
CA GLU A 108 -10.07 -13.90 -43.08
C GLU A 108 -9.96 -13.28 -41.69
N ARG A 109 -10.76 -12.24 -41.41
CA ARG A 109 -10.77 -11.56 -40.11
C ARG A 109 -11.45 -12.40 -39.04
N VAL A 110 -10.75 -12.62 -37.94
CA VAL A 110 -11.27 -13.32 -36.76
C VAL A 110 -11.97 -12.34 -35.85
N LEU A 111 -13.29 -12.41 -35.82
CA LEU A 111 -14.15 -11.61 -34.94
C LEU A 111 -14.51 -12.40 -33.68
N VAL A 112 -14.37 -11.75 -32.52
CA VAL A 112 -14.72 -12.33 -31.22
C VAL A 112 -15.61 -11.36 -30.44
N THR A 113 -16.54 -11.89 -29.65
CA THR A 113 -17.34 -11.14 -28.68
C THR A 113 -16.86 -11.44 -27.25
N GLY A 114 -16.94 -10.47 -26.34
CA GLY A 114 -16.54 -10.62 -24.94
C GLY A 114 -15.44 -9.65 -24.49
N PHE A 115 -14.64 -10.06 -23.50
CA PHE A 115 -13.66 -9.19 -22.84
C PHE A 115 -12.67 -8.58 -23.84
N ARG A 116 -12.62 -7.24 -23.89
CA ARG A 116 -11.68 -6.48 -24.72
C ARG A 116 -10.53 -5.97 -23.90
N THR A 117 -9.35 -5.90 -24.50
CA THR A 117 -8.27 -5.08 -23.92
C THR A 117 -8.70 -3.61 -23.93
N ARG A 118 -8.24 -2.81 -22.97
CA ARG A 118 -8.53 -1.36 -22.92
C ARG A 118 -8.22 -0.66 -24.24
N ARG A 119 -7.13 -1.03 -24.91
CA ARG A 119 -6.74 -0.44 -26.21
C ARG A 119 -7.81 -0.66 -27.27
N ILE A 120 -8.39 -1.86 -27.33
CA ILE A 120 -9.43 -2.22 -28.30
C ILE A 120 -10.75 -1.53 -27.92
N ALA A 121 -11.14 -1.59 -26.65
CA ALA A 121 -12.35 -0.93 -26.15
C ALA A 121 -12.33 0.59 -26.47
N MET A 122 -11.21 1.26 -26.22
CA MET A 122 -11.03 2.68 -26.57
C MET A 122 -11.08 2.94 -28.08
N LYS A 123 -10.50 2.06 -28.92
CA LYS A 123 -10.59 2.19 -30.39
C LYS A 123 -12.03 2.11 -30.90
N LEU A 124 -12.86 1.28 -30.25
CA LEU A 124 -14.27 1.10 -30.60
C LEU A 124 -15.21 2.15 -29.97
N GLY A 125 -14.65 3.18 -29.31
CA GLY A 125 -15.43 4.23 -28.67
C GLY A 125 -16.10 3.81 -27.36
N GLN A 126 -15.77 2.64 -26.80
CA GLN A 126 -16.25 2.25 -25.49
C GLN A 126 -15.59 3.11 -24.41
N TYR A 127 -16.37 3.48 -23.39
CA TYR A 127 -15.87 4.24 -22.26
C TYR A 127 -14.98 3.37 -21.36
N CYS A 128 -13.73 3.79 -21.16
CA CYS A 128 -12.78 3.12 -20.27
C CYS A 128 -12.38 4.07 -19.13
N PHE A 129 -12.63 3.68 -17.88
CA PHE A 129 -12.19 4.43 -16.72
C PHE A 129 -10.66 4.52 -16.65
N ARG A 130 -10.15 5.73 -16.46
CA ARG A 130 -8.71 5.99 -16.33
C ARG A 130 -8.31 6.02 -14.86
N TRP A 131 -8.11 4.85 -14.27
CA TRP A 131 -7.61 4.69 -12.89
C TRP A 131 -6.07 4.82 -12.77
N GLU A 132 -5.39 5.02 -13.90
CA GLU A 132 -3.94 5.16 -13.93
C GLU A 132 -3.51 6.48 -13.28
N ARG A 133 -2.49 6.40 -12.42
CA ARG A 133 -1.82 7.61 -11.95
C ARG A 133 -1.23 8.35 -13.16
N PRO A 134 -1.28 9.70 -13.18
CA PRO A 134 -0.56 10.47 -14.18
C PRO A 134 0.91 10.03 -14.23
N PRO A 135 1.55 10.05 -15.41
CA PRO A 135 2.98 9.78 -15.52
C PRO A 135 3.76 10.57 -14.47
N GLN A 136 4.69 9.95 -13.76
CA GLN A 136 5.47 10.62 -12.70
C GLN A 136 6.18 11.88 -13.21
N SER A 137 6.56 11.91 -14.49
CA SER A 137 7.12 13.09 -15.17
C SER A 137 6.21 14.33 -15.18
N ARG A 138 4.90 14.16 -14.96
CA ARG A 138 3.94 15.27 -14.81
C ARG A 138 3.81 15.76 -13.38
N LEU A 139 4.29 14.99 -12.40
CA LEU A 139 4.22 15.33 -10.98
C LEU A 139 5.40 16.20 -10.54
N SER A 140 6.51 16.22 -11.28
CA SER A 140 7.75 16.93 -10.91
C SER A 140 7.78 18.43 -11.25
N LYS A 141 6.76 18.99 -11.91
CA LYS A 141 6.76 20.41 -12.32
C LYS A 141 6.33 21.41 -11.24
N LYS A 142 5.77 20.95 -10.11
CA LYS A 142 5.24 21.85 -9.05
C LYS A 142 6.20 22.11 -7.88
N SER A 143 7.34 21.42 -7.80
CA SER A 143 8.30 21.60 -6.71
C SER A 143 9.39 22.64 -6.99
N SER A 144 9.54 23.10 -8.23
CA SER A 144 10.60 24.06 -8.61
C SER A 144 10.21 25.53 -8.53
N GLU A 145 8.92 25.87 -8.36
CA GLU A 145 8.45 27.28 -8.33
C GLU A 145 8.25 27.85 -6.91
N LYS A 146 8.40 27.04 -5.84
CA LYS A 146 8.22 27.51 -4.45
C LYS A 146 9.51 27.85 -3.68
N ASN A 147 10.69 27.64 -4.25
CA ASN A 147 11.96 27.86 -3.54
C ASN A 147 12.65 29.20 -3.88
N VAL A 148 11.94 30.22 -4.36
CA VAL A 148 12.54 31.54 -4.67
C VAL A 148 12.25 32.60 -3.59
N ASN A 149 11.28 32.41 -2.69
CA ASN A 149 11.00 33.39 -1.65
C ASN A 149 11.30 32.81 -0.27
N GLY A 150 12.52 33.08 0.20
CA GLY A 150 12.99 32.70 1.52
C GLY A 150 12.07 33.22 2.62
N THR A 151 11.49 32.29 3.37
CA THR A 151 10.79 32.60 4.64
C THR A 151 11.04 31.55 5.73
N ASP A 152 11.82 30.50 5.46
CA ASP A 152 12.00 29.39 6.42
C ASP A 152 13.27 29.53 7.28
N GLN A 153 14.16 30.50 7.00
CA GLN A 153 15.37 30.72 7.82
C GLN A 153 15.13 31.59 9.07
N GLU A 154 14.04 32.35 9.13
CA GLU A 154 13.79 33.27 10.25
C GLU A 154 13.16 32.53 11.45
N LEU A 155 12.29 31.55 11.20
CA LEU A 155 11.64 30.75 12.25
C LEU A 155 12.63 29.81 12.97
N HIS A 156 13.62 29.27 12.24
CA HIS A 156 14.57 28.31 12.84
C HIS A 156 15.60 28.98 13.77
N ASN A 157 15.91 30.27 13.53
CA ASN A 157 16.82 31.03 14.39
C ASN A 157 16.14 31.54 15.66
N GLU A 158 14.83 31.83 15.61
CA GLU A 158 14.08 32.32 16.77
C GLU A 158 13.83 31.21 17.82
N GLU A 159 13.60 29.97 17.37
CA GLU A 159 13.50 28.81 18.28
C GLU A 159 14.84 28.47 18.94
N HIS A 160 15.96 28.58 18.20
CA HIS A 160 17.28 28.30 18.75
C HIS A 160 17.73 29.34 19.80
N MET A 161 17.37 30.61 19.60
CA MET A 161 17.59 31.67 20.58
C MET A 161 16.74 31.45 21.84
N LYS A 162 15.46 31.09 21.70
CA LYS A 162 14.58 30.81 22.86
C LYS A 162 15.04 29.59 23.66
N ALA A 163 15.51 28.53 23.00
CA ALA A 163 16.01 27.33 23.68
C ALA A 163 17.33 27.60 24.44
N THR A 164 18.17 28.49 23.92
CA THR A 164 19.45 28.83 24.56
C THR A 164 19.25 29.69 25.81
N VAL A 165 18.31 30.63 25.79
CA VAL A 165 17.99 31.47 26.97
C VAL A 165 17.37 30.64 28.10
N ALA A 166 16.47 29.70 27.77
CA ALA A 166 15.83 28.84 28.76
C ALA A 166 16.82 27.89 29.47
N ALA A 167 17.84 27.41 28.76
CA ALA A 167 18.89 26.58 29.36
C ALA A 167 19.76 27.37 30.35
N THR A 168 20.07 28.63 30.04
CA THR A 168 20.89 29.48 30.93
C THR A 168 20.18 29.94 32.19
N GLU A 169 18.84 30.09 32.18
CA GLU A 169 18.06 30.40 33.38
C GLU A 169 17.89 29.20 34.32
N ALA A 170 17.83 27.98 33.77
CA ALA A 170 17.72 26.75 34.57
C ALA A 170 19.00 26.46 35.35
N ASP A 171 20.18 26.65 34.75
CA ASP A 171 21.46 26.40 35.41
C ASP A 171 21.75 27.42 36.53
N ASN A 172 21.38 28.70 36.36
CA ASN A 172 21.56 29.72 37.39
C ASN A 172 20.64 29.54 38.61
N SER A 173 19.50 28.87 38.45
CA SER A 173 18.58 28.52 39.54
C SER A 173 19.09 27.36 40.41
N ILE A 174 19.82 26.43 39.81
CA ILE A 174 20.43 25.28 40.50
C ILE A 174 21.61 25.74 41.37
N VAL A 175 22.44 26.66 40.87
CA VAL A 175 23.58 27.21 41.62
C VAL A 175 23.12 28.05 42.83
N SER A 176 22.06 28.85 42.69
CA SER A 176 21.51 29.63 43.81
C SER A 176 20.87 28.77 44.91
N SER A 177 20.41 27.56 44.58
CA SER A 177 19.78 26.65 45.54
C SER A 177 20.79 25.88 46.39
N ALA A 178 22.00 25.65 45.86
CA ALA A 178 23.11 24.99 46.56
C ALA A 178 23.75 25.90 47.63
N GLU A 179 23.95 27.19 47.34
CA GLU A 179 24.56 28.14 48.30
C GLU A 179 23.66 28.46 49.51
N ARG A 180 22.36 28.16 49.44
CA ARG A 180 21.41 28.42 50.53
C ARG A 180 21.33 27.30 51.57
N LEU A 181 21.91 26.14 51.28
CA LEU A 181 21.97 24.98 52.18
C LEU A 181 23.27 24.91 52.99
N GLU A 182 24.35 25.58 52.57
CA GLU A 182 25.62 25.62 53.32
C GLU A 182 25.69 26.72 54.41
N ASN A 183 24.77 27.70 54.41
CA ASN A 183 24.76 28.81 55.39
C ASN A 183 23.75 28.63 56.55
N ARG A 184 23.35 27.39 56.87
CA ARG A 184 22.55 27.07 58.06
C ARG A 184 23.23 25.98 58.90
N VAL A 185 24.28 26.38 59.63
CA VAL A 185 24.77 25.72 60.84
C VAL A 185 24.94 26.78 61.92
#